data_AF-A0A3C0IRJ5-F1
#
_entry.id   AF-A0A3C0IRJ5-F1
#
_cell.length_a   1.000
_cell.length_b   1.000
_cell.length_c   1.000
_cell.angle_alpha   90.00
_cell.angle_beta   90.00
_cell.angle_gamma   90.00
#
_symmetry.space_group_name_H-M   'P 1'
#
loop_
_entity.id
_entity.type
_entity.pdbx_description
1 polymer ?
#
loop_
_entity_poly.entity_id
_entity_poly.type
_entity_poly.pdbx_seq_one_letter_code
_entity_poly.pdbx_strand_id
1 'polypeptide(L)' 'MALKIKKEYITRVVAFNNSGKPLGERSEADLLDLAILARSSNDRLILESFEGEVPTIEALQKLKGATIPKPE' A
#
# COMPACT_ATOMS: atom_id res chain seq x y z
N MET A 1 -3.31 -11.43 -3.92
CA MET A 1 -2.26 -10.69 -4.65
C MET A 1 -1.44 -9.98 -3.59
N ALA A 2 -0.21 -10.42 -3.34
CA ALA A 2 0.62 -9.84 -2.29
C ALA A 2 1.34 -8.63 -2.88
N LEU A 3 1.13 -7.43 -2.30
CA LEU A 3 1.92 -6.25 -2.63
C LEU A 3 3.33 -6.50 -2.11
N LYS A 4 4.31 -6.49 -3.01
CA LYS A 4 5.73 -6.58 -2.66
C LYS A 4 6.37 -5.22 -2.82
N ILE A 5 7.37 -4.96 -2.00
CA ILE A 5 8.21 -3.76 -2.10
C ILE A 5 9.51 -4.16 -2.79
N LYS A 6 9.95 -3.34 -3.74
CA LYS A 6 11.24 -3.51 -4.40
C LYS A 6 12.35 -3.52 -3.36
N LYS A 7 13.34 -4.40 -3.52
CA LYS A 7 14.45 -4.54 -2.57
C LYS A 7 15.17 -3.24 -2.26
N GLU A 8 15.30 -2.36 -3.25
CA GLU A 8 15.93 -1.04 -3.14
C GLU A 8 15.21 -0.12 -2.14
N TYR A 9 13.91 -0.34 -1.94
CA TYR A 9 13.05 0.48 -1.10
C TYR A 9 12.66 -0.21 0.22
N ILE A 10 13.20 -1.40 0.51
CA ILE A 10 12.96 -2.13 1.76
C ILE A 10 13.33 -1.29 2.99
N THR A 11 14.48 -0.62 2.95
CA THR A 11 14.99 0.22 4.05
C THR A 11 14.40 1.62 4.06
N ARG A 12 13.59 1.97 3.05
CA ARG A 12 12.98 3.29 2.96
C ARG A 12 11.92 3.44 4.04
N VAL A 13 12.17 4.37 4.95
CA VAL A 13 11.23 4.71 6.02
C VAL A 13 10.19 5.69 5.48
N VAL A 14 8.92 5.32 5.61
CA VAL A 14 7.80 6.19 5.24
C VAL A 14 6.93 6.37 6.47
N ALA A 15 6.74 7.61 6.92
CA ALA A 15 5.80 7.89 8.00
C ALA A 15 4.37 7.71 7.48
N PHE A 16 3.68 6.70 7.98
CA PHE A 16 2.29 6.41 7.63
C PHE A 16 1.53 6.02 8.90
N ASN A 17 0.37 6.62 9.11
CA ASN A 17 -0.50 6.39 10.27
C ASN A 17 0.23 6.46 11.65
N ASN A 18 0.94 7.56 11.91
CA ASN A 18 1.77 7.77 13.11
C ASN A 18 2.90 6.74 13.35
N SER A 19 3.20 5.88 12.38
CA SER A 19 4.33 4.95 12.43
C SER A 19 5.31 5.24 11.30
N GLY A 20 6.56 5.56 11.67
CA GLY A 20 7.69 5.68 10.76
C GLY A 20 8.45 4.37 10.64
N LYS A 21 7.88 3.38 9.95
CA LYS A 21 8.52 2.07 9.74
C LYS A 21 9.07 1.94 8.32
N PRO A 22 10.17 1.17 8.13
CA PRO A 22 10.66 0.83 6.81
C PRO A 22 9.63 -0.02 6.04
N LEU A 23 9.51 0.23 4.73
CA LEU A 23 8.51 -0.42 3.90
C LEU A 23 8.62 -1.95 3.89
N GLY A 24 9.84 -2.50 3.99
CA GLY A 24 10.03 -3.95 4.02
C GLY A 24 9.70 -4.62 5.35
N GLU A 25 9.51 -3.87 6.44
CA GLU A 25 9.06 -4.40 7.75
C GLU A 25 7.58 -4.15 8.00
N ARG A 26 6.84 -3.65 7.00
CA ARG A 26 5.40 -3.42 7.11
C ARG A 26 4.61 -4.68 6.79
N SER A 27 3.52 -4.88 7.53
CA SER A 27 2.53 -5.92 7.25
C SER A 27 1.85 -5.67 5.90
N GLU A 28 1.33 -6.73 5.28
CA GLU A 28 0.59 -6.61 4.02
C GLU A 28 -0.59 -5.62 4.10
N ALA A 29 -1.27 -5.55 5.27
CA ALA A 29 -2.34 -4.60 5.52
C ALA A 29 -1.85 -3.13 5.46
N ASP A 30 -0.71 -2.83 6.09
CA ASP A 30 -0.09 -1.51 6.01
C ASP A 30 0.31 -1.17 4.58
N LEU A 31 0.92 -2.13 3.86
CA LEU A 31 1.32 -1.94 2.46
C LEU A 31 0.11 -1.66 1.55
N LEU A 32 -1.01 -2.34 1.79
CA LEU A 32 -2.29 -2.09 1.11
C LEU A 32 -2.80 -0.68 1.35
N ASP A 33 -2.83 -0.24 2.60
CA ASP A 33 -3.27 1.11 2.97
C ASP A 33 -2.38 2.18 2.34
N LEU A 34 -1.08 1.94 2.36
CA LEU A 34 -0.07 2.83 1.79
C LEU A 34 -0.18 2.89 0.26
N ALA A 35 -0.45 1.77 -0.40
CA ALA A 35 -0.72 1.72 -1.84
C ALA A 35 -2.00 2.49 -2.20
N ILE A 36 -3.07 2.36 -1.40
CA ILE A 36 -4.32 3.11 -1.59
C ILE A 36 -4.06 4.61 -1.45
N LEU A 37 -3.36 5.02 -0.38
CA LEU A 37 -3.04 6.41 -0.12
C LEU A 37 -2.16 7.01 -1.23
N ALA A 38 -1.13 6.28 -1.65
CA ALA A 38 -0.22 6.71 -2.71
C ALA A 38 -0.95 6.86 -4.04
N ARG A 39 -1.85 5.93 -4.37
CA ARG A 39 -2.65 6.02 -5.60
C ARG A 39 -3.67 7.16 -5.53
N SER A 40 -4.30 7.36 -4.37
CA SER A 40 -5.25 8.45 -4.12
C SER A 40 -4.58 9.82 -4.19
N SER A 41 -3.39 9.95 -3.61
CA SER A 41 -2.62 11.21 -3.57
C SER A 41 -1.73 11.42 -4.81
N ASN A 42 -1.75 10.48 -5.76
CA ASN A 42 -0.86 10.43 -6.92
C ASN A 42 0.64 10.49 -6.56
N ASP A 43 1.01 9.91 -5.42
CA ASP A 43 2.38 9.89 -4.92
C ASP A 43 3.23 8.86 -5.67
N ARG A 44 3.98 9.36 -6.66
CA ARG A 44 4.82 8.52 -7.52
C ARG A 44 5.95 7.84 -6.74
N LEU A 45 6.53 8.52 -5.75
CA LEU A 45 7.67 8.00 -5.00
C LEU A 45 7.34 6.70 -4.30
N ILE A 46 6.14 6.62 -3.74
CA ILE A 46 5.64 5.41 -3.09
C ILE A 46 5.24 4.35 -4.14
N LEU A 47 4.51 4.74 -5.19
CA LEU A 47 4.09 3.81 -6.24
C LEU A 47 5.29 3.13 -6.91
N GLU A 48 6.40 3.85 -7.09
CA GLU A 48 7.66 3.32 -7.63
C GLU A 48 8.38 2.37 -6.68
N SER A 49 8.10 2.47 -5.37
CA SER A 49 8.67 1.61 -4.34
C SER A 49 8.05 0.20 -4.36
N PHE A 50 6.84 0.05 -4.89
CA PHE A 50 6.20 -1.26 -5.07
C PHE A 50 6.82 -2.03 -6.23
N GLU A 51 6.92 -3.34 -6.05
CA GLU A 51 7.37 -4.29 -7.06
C GLU A 51 6.17 -4.70 -7.92
N GLY A 52 6.22 -4.33 -9.21
CA GLY A 52 5.16 -4.60 -10.17
C GLY A 52 4.13 -3.46 -10.29
N GLU A 53 3.03 -3.76 -10.97
CA GLU A 53 1.96 -2.78 -11.18
C GLU A 53 1.07 -2.70 -9.94
N VAL A 54 1.00 -1.51 -9.34
CA VAL A 54 0.06 -1.23 -8.25
C VAL A 54 -1.35 -1.19 -8.84
N PRO A 55 -2.25 -2.10 -8.44
CA PRO A 55 -3.59 -2.16 -9.00
C PRO A 55 -4.40 -0.91 -8.65
N THR A 56 -5.56 -0.75 -9.28
CA THR A 56 -6.42 0.43 -9.06
C THR A 56 -6.90 0.53 -7.61
N ILE A 57 -7.29 1.74 -7.21
CA ILE A 57 -7.82 2.00 -5.86
C ILE A 57 -8.98 1.05 -5.54
N GLU A 58 -9.88 0.78 -6.48
CA GLU A 58 -11.00 -0.15 -6.31
C GLU A 58 -10.55 -1.59 -6.04
N ALA A 59 -9.52 -2.07 -6.75
CA ALA A 59 -8.97 -3.40 -6.52
C ALA A 59 -8.26 -3.50 -5.17
N LEU A 60 -7.50 -2.47 -4.79
CA LEU A 60 -6.87 -2.37 -3.48
C LEU A 60 -7.91 -2.30 -2.35
N GLN A 61 -8.99 -1.54 -2.54
CA GLN A 61 -10.10 -1.48 -1.58
C GLN A 61 -10.85 -2.80 -1.47
N LYS A 62 -11.02 -3.57 -2.56
CA LYS A 62 -11.57 -4.94 -2.48
C LYS A 62 -10.67 -5.89 -1.71
N LEU A 63 -9.34 -5.76 -1.86
CA LEU A 63 -8.36 -6.57 -1.13
C LEU A 63 -8.33 -6.21 0.37
N LYS A 64 -8.40 -4.91 0.70
CA LYS A 64 -8.53 -4.41 2.07
C LYS A 64 -9.91 -4.71 2.67
N GLY A 65 -10.93 -4.72 1.82
CA GLY A 65 -12.35 -4.73 2.13
C GLY A 65 -13.08 -5.97 1.60
N ALA A 66 -12.55 -7.16 1.86
CA ALA A 66 -13.43 -8.32 2.08
C ALA A 66 -14.33 -8.13 3.33
N THR A 67 -14.33 -6.95 3.92
CA THR A 67 -15.42 -6.35 4.72
C THR A 67 -15.89 -5.04 4.07
N ILE A 68 -16.50 -5.10 2.89
CA ILE A 68 -17.57 -4.15 2.57
C ILE A 68 -18.81 -4.77 3.24
N PRO A 69 -19.27 -4.36 4.44
CA PRO A 69 -20.67 -4.55 4.73
C PRO A 69 -21.41 -3.79 3.63
N LYS A 70 -22.27 -4.51 2.93
CA LYS A 70 -23.36 -3.94 2.15
C LYS A 70 -24.26 -3.20 3.15
N PRO A 71 -24.58 -1.92 2.90
CA PRO A 71 -25.94 -1.46 3.14
C PRO A 71 -26.40 -0.62 1.93
N GLU A 72 -27.61 -0.69 1.43
CA GLU A 72 -28.81 -1.52 1.62
C GLU A 72 -29.56 -1.42 0.28
#